data_AF-A0A1M5LJF9-F1
#
_entry.id   AF-A0A1M5LJF9-F1
#
_cell.length_a   1.000
_cell.length_b   1.000
_cell.length_c   1.000
_cell.angle_alpha   90.00
_cell.angle_beta   90.00
_cell.angle_gamma   90.00
#
_symmetry.space_group_name_H-M   'P 1'
#
loop_
_entity.id
_entity.type
_entity.pdbx_description
1 polymer ?
#
loop_
_entity_poly.entity_id
_entity_poly.type
_entity_poly.pdbx_seq_one_letter_code
_entity_poly.pdbx_strand_id
1 'polypeptide(L)'
;MRNCASEVWCLTHHPGMTEPERVEMFPEDDAPIKKPKAVAPGRPAQGQCLCGSVRFEIDVPARWAWHDHSAASRRAHGAAYATYVGSWRKRFRITKGEADILRYEDKATKTVRSFCARCGTQLVYERARSPHMVNIPRALFSGRTGRQPLYHIAIEELQEWAYTGEPLVPLKGFPGVVWQRSKKKKRTDREGMF
;
A
#
# COMPACT_ATOMS: atom_id res chain seq x y z
N MET A 1 27.43 3.24 -38.80
CA MET A 1 28.32 2.09 -38.53
C MET A 1 27.84 1.38 -37.28
N ARG A 2 27.51 0.07 -37.41
CA ARG A 2 27.52 -1.03 -36.40
C ARG A 2 26.85 -0.75 -35.04
N ASN A 3 25.68 -1.29 -34.69
CA ASN A 3 25.31 -2.70 -34.39
C ASN A 3 26.20 -3.36 -33.31
N CYS A 4 25.64 -3.71 -32.14
CA CYS A 4 25.65 -5.08 -31.58
C CYS A 4 24.95 -5.16 -30.20
N ALA A 5 24.20 -6.24 -30.02
CA ALA A 5 23.59 -6.72 -28.79
C ALA A 5 24.59 -7.49 -27.91
N SER A 6 24.26 -7.69 -26.62
CA SER A 6 24.38 -9.02 -25.99
C SER A 6 23.77 -9.05 -24.58
N GLU A 7 22.90 -10.04 -24.37
CA GLU A 7 22.46 -10.60 -23.10
C GLU A 7 23.63 -11.25 -22.35
N VAL A 8 23.62 -11.23 -21.02
CA VAL A 8 24.12 -12.35 -20.18
C VAL A 8 23.37 -12.32 -18.84
N TRP A 9 22.54 -13.33 -18.56
CA TRP A 9 22.51 -13.91 -17.22
C TRP A 9 22.21 -15.42 -17.32
N CYS A 10 23.17 -16.20 -16.81
CA CYS A 10 23.18 -17.65 -16.76
C CYS A 10 21.98 -18.21 -15.99
N LEU A 11 21.29 -19.18 -16.60
CA LEU A 11 20.37 -20.09 -15.94
C LEU A 11 21.15 -21.28 -15.33
N THR A 12 21.08 -21.43 -14.01
CA THR A 12 21.44 -22.69 -13.35
C THR A 12 20.43 -23.76 -13.75
N HIS A 13 20.92 -24.85 -14.34
CA HIS A 13 20.11 -25.94 -14.88
C HIS A 13 19.56 -26.84 -13.77
N HIS A 14 18.23 -27.02 -13.73
CA HIS A 14 17.58 -28.15 -13.05
C HIS A 14 17.22 -29.22 -14.11
N PRO A 15 17.63 -30.49 -13.97
CA PRO A 15 17.31 -31.53 -14.92
C PRO A 15 15.95 -32.13 -14.60
N GLY A 16 14.95 -31.95 -15.48
CA GLY A 16 13.66 -32.63 -15.30
C GLY A 16 12.43 -32.04 -15.98
N MET A 17 12.55 -31.27 -17.06
CA MET A 17 11.39 -30.85 -17.84
C MET A 17 11.58 -31.16 -19.33
N THR A 18 10.60 -31.90 -19.85
CA THR A 18 10.33 -32.18 -21.26
C THR A 18 10.27 -30.89 -22.09
N GLU A 19 10.49 -31.02 -23.40
CA GLU A 19 10.60 -29.98 -24.45
C GLU A 19 9.89 -28.65 -24.18
N PRO A 20 10.48 -27.50 -24.59
CA PRO A 20 9.85 -26.20 -24.39
C PRO A 20 8.62 -26.08 -25.29
N GLU A 21 7.43 -26.00 -24.70
CA GLU A 21 6.26 -25.47 -25.41
C GLU A 21 6.62 -24.06 -25.90
N ARG A 22 6.54 -23.88 -27.22
CA ARG A 22 6.71 -22.58 -27.88
C ARG A 22 5.63 -21.66 -27.31
N VAL A 23 6.03 -20.76 -26.43
CA VAL A 23 5.17 -19.67 -25.95
C VAL A 23 4.80 -18.83 -27.17
N GLU A 24 3.56 -18.93 -27.62
CA GLU A 24 3.04 -18.05 -28.65
C GLU A 24 3.08 -16.62 -28.11
N MET A 25 3.90 -15.78 -28.75
CA MET A 25 3.92 -14.35 -28.47
C MET A 25 2.52 -13.81 -28.75
N PHE A 26 1.91 -13.21 -27.73
CA PHE A 26 0.66 -12.48 -27.88
C PHE A 26 0.77 -11.52 -29.08
N PRO A 27 -0.22 -11.46 -29.98
CA PRO A 27 -0.17 -10.55 -31.11
C PRO A 27 -0.01 -9.12 -30.60
N GLU A 28 0.94 -8.38 -31.20
CA GLU A 28 1.17 -6.97 -30.93
C GLU A 28 -0.04 -6.17 -31.45
N ASP A 29 -1.04 -5.96 -30.59
CA ASP A 29 -2.11 -5.01 -30.86
C ASP A 29 -1.55 -3.58 -30.79
N ASP A 30 -1.11 -3.06 -31.94
CA ASP A 30 -0.67 -1.67 -32.19
C ASP A 30 -1.81 -0.63 -32.10
N ALA A 31 -2.85 -0.91 -31.29
CA ALA A 31 -3.92 0.04 -31.04
C ALA A 31 -3.40 1.17 -30.12
N PRO A 32 -3.51 2.45 -30.51
CA PRO A 32 -3.05 3.54 -29.67
C PRO A 32 -3.82 3.54 -28.34
N ILE A 33 -3.12 3.28 -27.23
CA ILE A 33 -3.66 3.37 -25.87
C ILE A 33 -4.16 4.81 -25.68
N LYS A 34 -5.48 5.01 -25.78
CA LYS A 34 -6.12 6.31 -25.55
C LYS A 34 -5.72 6.80 -24.17
N LYS A 35 -5.03 7.94 -24.10
CA LYS A 35 -4.72 8.62 -22.84
C LYS A 35 -6.04 8.78 -22.07
N PRO A 36 -6.15 8.22 -20.84
CA PRO A 36 -7.40 8.28 -20.11
C PRO A 36 -7.78 9.75 -19.88
N LYS A 37 -9.04 10.09 -20.21
CA LYS A 37 -9.61 11.42 -19.93
C LYS A 37 -9.44 11.74 -18.44
N ALA A 38 -9.09 12.99 -18.14
CA ALA A 38 -8.99 13.47 -16.76
C ALA A 38 -10.33 13.23 -16.05
N VAL A 39 -10.31 12.39 -15.01
CA VAL A 39 -11.46 12.21 -14.11
C VAL A 39 -11.75 13.57 -13.47
N ALA A 40 -12.99 14.05 -13.58
CA ALA A 40 -13.42 15.28 -12.94
C ALA A 40 -13.12 15.20 -11.43
N PRO A 41 -12.62 16.27 -10.80
CA PRO A 41 -12.23 16.21 -9.40
C PRO A 41 -13.47 15.94 -8.55
N GLY A 42 -13.51 14.79 -7.90
CA GLY A 42 -14.43 14.56 -6.79
C GLY A 42 -14.07 15.48 -5.62
N ARG A 43 -14.98 15.63 -4.66
CA ARG A 43 -14.72 16.39 -3.42
C ARG A 43 -13.37 15.94 -2.80
N PRO A 44 -12.50 16.87 -2.36
CA PRO A 44 -11.20 16.51 -1.79
C PRO A 44 -11.32 15.47 -0.68
N ALA A 45 -10.39 14.52 -0.63
CA ALA A 45 -10.29 13.58 0.46
C ALA A 45 -9.61 14.26 1.65
N GLN A 46 -10.30 14.31 2.78
CA GLN A 46 -9.81 14.91 4.01
C GLN A 46 -9.07 13.89 4.86
N GLY A 47 -7.97 14.31 5.48
CA GLY A 47 -7.22 13.53 6.44
C GLY A 47 -6.78 14.35 7.64
N GLN A 48 -6.42 13.64 8.70
CA GLN A 48 -5.96 14.24 9.95
C GLN A 48 -5.00 13.33 10.70
N CYS A 49 -4.19 13.90 11.59
CA CYS A 49 -3.45 13.10 12.57
C CYS A 49 -4.38 12.51 13.65
N LEU A 50 -3.84 11.60 14.48
CA LEU A 50 -4.58 10.95 15.57
C LEU A 50 -5.27 11.97 16.51
N CYS A 51 -4.55 13.00 16.96
CA CYS A 51 -5.12 14.01 17.86
C CYS A 51 -5.95 15.09 17.15
N GLY A 52 -5.98 15.11 15.81
CA GLY A 52 -6.72 16.11 15.03
C GLY A 52 -6.13 17.53 15.04
N SER A 53 -4.95 17.74 15.63
CA SER A 53 -4.23 19.03 15.59
C SER A 53 -3.84 19.41 14.16
N VAL A 54 -3.36 18.44 13.39
CA VAL A 54 -3.02 18.61 11.98
C VAL A 54 -4.13 18.04 11.11
N ARG A 55 -4.63 18.85 10.18
CA ARG A 55 -5.61 18.44 9.15
C ARG A 55 -5.09 18.84 7.79
N PHE A 56 -5.45 18.05 6.79
CA PHE A 56 -5.03 18.25 5.41
C PHE A 56 -6.03 17.64 4.44
N GLU A 57 -5.85 17.92 3.17
CA GLU A 57 -6.66 17.35 2.11
C GLU A 57 -5.83 17.06 0.86
N ILE A 58 -6.34 16.12 0.04
CA ILE A 58 -5.88 15.89 -1.33
C ILE A 58 -7.04 15.98 -2.31
N ASP A 59 -6.78 16.49 -3.52
CA ASP A 59 -7.73 16.31 -4.61
C ASP A 59 -7.79 14.82 -5.01
N VAL A 60 -8.97 14.34 -5.39
CA VAL A 60 -9.18 12.95 -5.81
C VAL A 60 -9.38 12.84 -7.33
N PRO A 61 -8.96 11.73 -7.96
CA PRO A 61 -8.31 10.57 -7.35
C PRO A 61 -6.83 10.84 -6.99
N ALA A 62 -6.36 10.16 -5.93
CA ALA A 62 -4.94 10.03 -5.66
C ALA A 62 -4.23 9.44 -6.89
N ARG A 63 -2.95 9.76 -7.06
CA ARG A 63 -2.15 9.29 -8.19
C ARG A 63 -1.74 7.83 -8.04
N TRP A 64 -1.47 7.39 -6.80
CA TRP A 64 -0.97 6.06 -6.45
C TRP A 64 -1.58 5.60 -5.11
N ALA A 65 -1.63 4.29 -4.88
CA ALA A 65 -1.89 3.69 -3.57
C ALA A 65 -1.17 2.34 -3.50
N TRP A 66 -0.45 2.05 -2.41
CA TRP A 66 0.34 0.81 -2.28
C TRP A 66 0.64 0.44 -0.83
N HIS A 67 1.06 -0.81 -0.64
CA HIS A 67 1.65 -1.31 0.60
C HIS A 67 3.18 -1.27 0.49
N ASP A 68 3.84 -0.60 1.43
CA ASP A 68 5.30 -0.45 1.50
C ASP A 68 5.83 -1.26 2.68
N HIS A 69 6.49 -2.37 2.35
CA HIS A 69 7.01 -3.32 3.31
C HIS A 69 8.44 -3.01 3.72
N SER A 70 9.10 -1.99 3.17
CA SER A 70 10.51 -1.70 3.47
C SER A 70 10.76 -1.41 4.96
N ALA A 71 11.95 -1.76 5.45
CA ALA A 71 12.32 -1.57 6.85
C ALA A 71 12.15 -0.11 7.33
N ALA A 72 12.46 0.85 6.46
CA ALA A 72 12.27 2.26 6.74
C ALA A 72 10.79 2.62 6.95
N SER A 73 9.88 2.08 6.11
CA SER A 73 8.44 2.30 6.26
C SER A 73 7.87 1.58 7.47
N ARG A 74 8.27 0.33 7.73
CA ARG A 74 7.87 -0.44 8.92
C ARG A 74 8.26 0.28 10.22
N ARG A 75 9.53 0.70 10.32
CA ARG A 75 10.08 1.38 11.50
C ARG A 75 9.47 2.77 11.70
N ALA A 76 9.27 3.55 10.64
CA ALA A 76 8.66 4.87 10.74
C ALA A 76 7.21 4.82 11.22
N HIS A 77 6.49 3.74 10.92
CA HIS A 77 5.10 3.56 11.32
C HIS A 77 4.91 2.69 12.57
N GLY A 78 5.91 1.94 13.00
CA GLY A 78 5.74 0.90 14.02
C GLY A 78 4.72 -0.17 13.59
N ALA A 79 4.72 -0.57 12.32
CA ALA A 79 3.72 -1.47 11.74
C ALA A 79 4.34 -2.54 10.82
N ALA A 80 3.59 -3.61 10.53
CA ALA A 80 4.00 -4.68 9.61
C ALA A 80 4.37 -4.15 8.22
N TYR A 81 3.66 -3.13 7.77
CA TYR A 81 3.94 -2.34 6.57
C TYR A 81 3.19 -1.02 6.67
N ALA A 82 3.59 -0.04 5.87
CA ALA A 82 2.86 1.21 5.73
C ALA A 82 2.01 1.17 4.47
N THR A 83 0.74 1.56 4.55
CA THR A 83 -0.07 1.77 3.33
C THR A 83 -0.07 3.25 3.01
N TYR A 84 0.36 3.63 1.81
CA TYR A 84 0.40 5.02 1.38
C TYR A 84 -0.57 5.30 0.23
N VAL A 85 -0.95 6.56 0.11
CA VAL A 85 -1.50 7.16 -1.11
C VAL A 85 -0.55 8.27 -1.59
N GLY A 86 -0.28 8.31 -2.89
CA GLY A 86 0.54 9.35 -3.51
C GLY A 86 -0.34 10.42 -4.13
N SER A 87 -0.08 11.69 -3.83
CA SER A 87 -0.71 12.84 -4.49
C SER A 87 0.34 13.76 -5.10
N TRP A 88 -0.04 14.50 -6.13
CA TRP A 88 0.78 15.61 -6.60
C TRP A 88 0.84 16.66 -5.50
N ARG A 89 2.03 17.23 -5.25
CA ARG A 89 2.22 18.25 -4.20
C ARG A 89 1.28 19.45 -4.38
N LYS A 90 1.04 19.88 -5.62
CA LYS A 90 0.09 20.95 -5.96
C LYS A 90 -1.38 20.63 -5.64
N ARG A 91 -1.70 19.37 -5.39
CA ARG A 91 -3.04 18.85 -5.06
C ARG A 91 -3.13 18.41 -3.60
N PHE A 92 -2.16 18.79 -2.76
CA PHE A 92 -2.14 18.51 -1.34
C PHE A 92 -2.05 19.83 -0.58
N ARG A 93 -2.84 19.98 0.47
CA ARG A 93 -2.91 21.22 1.26
C ARG A 93 -3.03 20.86 2.73
N ILE A 94 -2.23 21.50 3.59
CA ILE A 94 -2.47 21.52 5.03
C ILE A 94 -3.59 22.53 5.27
N THR A 95 -4.65 22.10 5.96
CA THR A 95 -5.83 22.95 6.24
C THR A 95 -5.89 23.39 7.70
N LYS A 96 -5.09 22.77 8.58
CA LYS A 96 -4.94 23.15 9.99
C LYS A 96 -3.63 22.61 10.55
N GLY A 97 -3.00 23.38 11.45
CA GLY A 97 -1.95 22.87 12.34
C GLY A 97 -0.57 22.76 11.71
N GLU A 98 -0.24 23.60 10.73
CA GLU A 98 1.09 23.59 10.09
C GLU A 98 2.24 23.77 11.10
N ALA A 99 2.04 24.60 12.13
CA ALA A 99 3.00 24.79 13.22
C ALA A 99 3.24 23.52 14.08
N ASP A 100 2.31 22.56 14.07
CA ASP A 100 2.43 21.29 14.79
C ASP A 100 3.13 20.21 13.93
N ILE A 101 3.70 20.56 12.78
CA ILE A 101 4.37 19.61 11.88
C ILE A 101 5.88 19.70 12.07
N LEU A 102 6.49 18.60 12.50
CA LEU A 102 7.94 18.42 12.52
C LEU A 102 8.39 17.60 11.30
N ARG A 103 9.67 17.77 10.92
CA ARG A 103 10.29 17.10 9.77
C ARG A 103 11.55 16.38 10.21
N TYR A 104 11.75 15.19 9.65
CA TYR A 104 12.97 14.39 9.75
C TYR A 104 13.46 14.09 8.32
N GLU A 105 14.72 14.39 8.05
CA GLU A 105 15.39 14.01 6.80
C GLU A 105 16.37 12.85 7.06
N ASP A 106 16.18 11.76 6.33
CA ASP A 106 17.18 10.71 6.21
C ASP A 106 18.32 11.22 5.32
N LYS A 107 19.50 11.40 5.92
CA LYS A 107 20.64 12.03 5.23
C LYS A 107 21.13 11.24 4.02
N ALA A 108 21.04 9.91 4.05
CA ALA A 108 21.58 9.03 3.02
C ALA A 108 20.67 8.98 1.79
N THR A 109 19.36 8.85 2.02
CA THR A 109 18.37 8.71 0.95
C THR A 109 17.73 10.03 0.53
N LYS A 110 17.95 11.10 1.31
CA LYS A 110 17.26 12.40 1.17
C LYS A 110 15.75 12.28 1.22
N THR A 111 15.27 11.22 1.87
CA THR A 111 13.86 11.03 2.19
C THR A 111 13.48 11.98 3.31
N VAL A 112 12.38 12.71 3.14
CA VAL A 112 11.83 13.55 4.20
C VAL A 112 10.53 12.96 4.71
N ARG A 113 10.41 12.89 6.02
CA ARG A 113 9.25 12.38 6.75
C ARG A 113 8.76 13.46 7.68
N SER A 114 7.50 13.84 7.55
CA SER A 114 6.85 14.81 8.44
C SER A 114 5.89 14.10 9.39
N PHE A 115 5.79 14.57 10.63
CA PHE A 115 4.95 13.99 11.67
C PHE A 115 4.36 15.06 12.58
N CYS A 116 3.24 14.75 13.21
CA CYS A 116 2.60 15.66 14.17
C CYS A 116 3.42 15.69 15.47
N ALA A 117 3.89 16.86 15.88
CA ALA A 117 4.64 17.10 17.11
C ALA A 117 3.87 16.67 18.37
N ARG A 118 2.55 16.68 18.31
CA ARG A 118 1.66 16.44 19.46
C ARG A 118 1.38 14.96 19.71
N CYS A 119 1.26 14.16 18.67
CA CYS A 119 0.85 12.76 18.77
C CYS A 119 1.76 11.77 18.03
N GLY A 120 2.83 12.23 17.41
CA GLY A 120 3.78 11.39 16.68
C GLY A 120 3.24 10.78 15.37
N THR A 121 1.99 11.07 14.98
CA THR A 121 1.42 10.52 13.74
C THR A 121 2.26 10.95 12.53
N GLN A 122 2.76 9.97 11.78
CA GLN A 122 3.43 10.20 10.51
C GLN A 122 2.44 10.81 9.49
N LEU A 123 2.76 11.95 8.91
CA LEU A 123 1.86 12.74 8.05
C LEU A 123 2.21 12.61 6.57
N VAL A 124 3.48 12.87 6.22
CA VAL A 124 3.93 12.93 4.83
C VAL A 124 5.28 12.25 4.70
N TYR A 125 5.47 11.54 3.59
CA TYR A 125 6.69 10.93 3.13
C TYR A 125 7.04 11.47 1.73
N GLU A 126 8.17 12.17 1.62
CA GLU A 126 8.69 12.78 0.41
C GLU A 126 9.98 12.06 -0.02
N ARG A 127 10.18 11.91 -1.33
CA ARG A 127 11.39 11.31 -1.92
C ARG A 127 12.09 12.37 -2.76
N ALA A 128 13.41 12.55 -2.57
CA ALA A 128 14.19 13.52 -3.33
C ALA A 128 14.09 13.35 -4.86
N ARG A 129 14.03 12.11 -5.35
CA ARG A 129 13.87 11.79 -6.79
C ARG A 129 12.49 12.14 -7.37
N SER A 130 11.53 12.56 -6.56
CA SER A 130 10.16 12.88 -7.00
C SER A 130 9.58 14.05 -6.19
N PRO A 131 10.19 15.25 -6.28
CA PRO A 131 9.88 16.39 -5.39
C PRO A 131 8.47 16.98 -5.61
N HIS A 132 7.82 16.62 -6.72
CA HIS A 132 6.46 17.01 -7.05
C HIS A 132 5.40 16.03 -6.50
N MET A 133 5.82 14.97 -5.82
CA MET A 133 4.94 13.98 -5.19
C MET A 133 5.04 14.05 -3.67
N VAL A 134 3.89 13.91 -3.01
CA VAL A 134 3.79 13.67 -1.57
C VAL A 134 3.09 12.34 -1.33
N ASN A 135 3.60 11.54 -0.41
CA ASN A 135 3.04 10.25 -0.04
C ASN A 135 2.48 10.35 1.37
N ILE A 136 1.22 9.99 1.55
CA ILE A 136 0.49 10.21 2.80
C ILE A 136 -0.03 8.85 3.27
N PRO A 137 0.08 8.50 4.56
CA PRO A 137 -0.44 7.24 5.05
C PRO A 137 -1.95 7.15 4.81
N ARG A 138 -2.38 6.07 4.16
CA ARG A 138 -3.79 5.85 3.78
C ARG A 138 -4.70 5.89 5.00
N ALA A 139 -4.22 5.43 6.16
CA ALA A 139 -4.97 5.37 7.41
C ALA A 139 -5.45 6.75 7.93
N LEU A 140 -4.84 7.86 7.48
CA LEU A 140 -5.21 9.19 7.93
C LEU A 140 -6.47 9.75 7.25
N PHE A 141 -6.92 9.13 6.16
CA PHE A 141 -8.13 9.55 5.44
C PHE A 141 -9.33 8.71 5.89
N SER A 142 -10.38 9.38 6.34
CA SER A 142 -11.68 8.75 6.62
C SER A 142 -12.44 8.41 5.33
N GLY A 143 -12.28 9.25 4.31
CA GLY A 143 -12.95 9.12 3.01
C GLY A 143 -12.22 8.23 1.99
N ARG A 144 -12.85 8.05 0.84
CA ARG A 144 -12.23 7.41 -0.33
C ARG A 144 -11.20 8.35 -0.95
N THR A 145 -10.02 7.84 -1.27
CA THR A 145 -8.97 8.57 -1.98
C THR A 145 -8.99 8.32 -3.50
N GLY A 146 -9.95 7.53 -3.99
CA GLY A 146 -10.11 7.20 -5.42
C GLY A 146 -9.12 6.17 -5.97
N ARG A 147 -8.29 5.55 -5.12
CA ARG A 147 -7.38 4.45 -5.49
C ARG A 147 -7.34 3.36 -4.42
N GLN A 148 -7.30 2.11 -4.85
CA GLN A 148 -7.04 0.95 -3.99
C GLN A 148 -5.54 0.62 -3.99
N PRO A 149 -4.97 0.19 -2.86
CA PRO A 149 -3.58 -0.24 -2.78
C PRO A 149 -3.44 -1.66 -3.35
N LEU A 150 -3.29 -1.78 -4.67
CA LEU A 150 -3.30 -3.07 -5.37
C LEU A 150 -1.92 -3.68 -5.61
N TYR A 151 -0.85 -3.03 -5.15
CA TYR A 151 0.51 -3.52 -5.33
C TYR A 151 1.35 -3.26 -4.08
N HIS A 152 2.43 -4.03 -3.98
CA HIS A 152 3.31 -4.08 -2.83
C HIS A 152 4.73 -3.70 -3.27
N ILE A 153 5.43 -2.94 -2.43
CA ILE A 153 6.84 -2.57 -2.61
C ILE A 153 7.65 -3.25 -1.50
N ALA A 154 8.80 -3.82 -1.87
CA ALA A 154 9.71 -4.54 -0.97
C ALA A 154 9.00 -5.70 -0.24
N ILE A 155 8.10 -6.41 -0.93
CA ILE A 155 7.29 -7.48 -0.34
C ILE A 155 8.14 -8.62 0.23
N GLU A 156 9.34 -8.81 -0.31
CA GLU A 156 10.38 -9.70 0.19
C GLU A 156 10.87 -9.34 1.60
N GLU A 157 10.67 -8.09 2.05
CA GLU A 157 10.94 -7.66 3.42
C GLU A 157 9.73 -7.82 4.37
N LEU A 158 8.64 -8.47 3.92
CA LEU A 158 7.54 -8.84 4.80
C LEU A 158 8.08 -9.64 5.99
N GLN A 159 7.60 -9.32 7.19
CA GLN A 159 8.08 -9.97 8.40
C GLN A 159 7.22 -11.17 8.77
N GLU A 160 7.83 -12.21 9.33
CA GLU A 160 7.15 -13.46 9.72
C GLU A 160 5.99 -13.27 10.72
N TRP A 161 6.03 -12.20 11.51
CA TRP A 161 4.98 -11.88 12.49
C TRP A 161 3.81 -11.10 11.90
N ALA A 162 3.88 -10.70 10.62
CA ALA A 162 2.78 -10.01 9.97
C ALA A 162 1.60 -10.97 9.76
N TYR A 163 0.40 -10.55 10.16
CA TYR A 163 -0.80 -11.34 9.91
C TYR A 163 -1.06 -11.44 8.40
N THR A 164 -1.08 -12.66 7.88
CA THR A 164 -1.28 -12.94 6.44
C THR A 164 -2.62 -13.59 6.12
N GLY A 165 -3.49 -13.73 7.12
CA GLY A 165 -4.84 -14.30 6.96
C GLY A 165 -4.96 -15.75 7.44
N GLU A 166 -3.93 -16.29 8.08
CA GLU A 166 -3.96 -17.60 8.72
C GLU A 166 -5.07 -17.70 9.78
N PRO A 167 -5.66 -18.90 10.00
CA PRO A 167 -6.69 -19.09 11.01
C PRO A 167 -6.20 -18.69 12.41
N LEU A 168 -7.00 -17.87 13.10
CA LEU A 168 -6.65 -17.40 14.45
C LEU A 168 -7.07 -18.41 15.52
N VAL A 169 -6.17 -18.69 16.47
CA VAL A 169 -6.42 -19.59 17.60
C VAL A 169 -6.82 -18.83 18.87
N PRO A 170 -7.82 -19.28 19.64
CA PRO A 170 -8.27 -18.58 20.85
C PRO A 170 -7.14 -18.44 21.87
N LEU A 171 -7.04 -17.28 22.52
CA LEU A 171 -6.12 -17.09 23.63
C LEU A 171 -6.65 -17.77 24.90
N LYS A 172 -5.89 -18.71 25.46
CA LYS A 172 -6.26 -19.45 26.68
C LYS A 172 -6.50 -18.47 27.84
N GLY A 173 -7.64 -18.59 28.50
CA GLY A 173 -8.03 -17.71 29.63
C GLY A 173 -8.65 -16.37 29.21
N PHE A 174 -8.69 -16.06 27.90
CA PHE A 174 -9.28 -14.82 27.37
C PHE A 174 -10.32 -15.13 26.28
N PRO A 175 -11.47 -15.74 26.65
CA PRO A 175 -12.53 -16.05 25.71
C PRO A 175 -13.03 -14.76 25.03
N GLY A 176 -12.89 -14.67 23.71
CA GLY A 176 -13.24 -13.49 22.91
C GLY A 176 -12.04 -12.77 22.30
N VAL A 177 -10.82 -13.02 22.81
CA VAL A 177 -9.59 -12.63 22.12
C VAL A 177 -9.29 -13.69 21.07
N VAL A 178 -9.46 -13.26 19.81
CA VAL A 178 -9.33 -13.99 18.53
C VAL A 178 -10.25 -15.20 18.34
N TRP A 179 -11.16 -15.13 17.36
CA TRP A 179 -11.97 -16.30 16.98
C TRP A 179 -12.39 -16.30 15.51
N GLN A 180 -12.15 -17.42 14.82
CA GLN A 180 -13.02 -17.89 13.75
C GLN A 180 -13.47 -19.32 14.02
N ARG A 181 -14.77 -19.48 14.25
CA ARG A 181 -15.48 -20.74 13.98
C ARG A 181 -16.85 -20.36 13.45
N SER A 182 -17.01 -20.34 12.15
CA SER A 182 -18.37 -20.39 11.60
C SER A 182 -18.98 -21.72 12.03
N LYS A 183 -19.87 -21.72 13.03
CA LYS A 183 -20.63 -22.93 13.37
C LYS A 183 -21.47 -23.27 12.15
N LYS A 184 -21.12 -24.35 11.42
CA LYS A 184 -22.07 -25.00 10.51
C LYS A 184 -23.37 -25.19 11.30
N LYS A 185 -24.46 -24.57 10.85
CA LYS A 185 -25.80 -24.81 11.40
C LYS A 185 -26.03 -26.32 11.28
N LYS A 186 -26.13 -27.02 12.41
CA LYS A 186 -26.57 -28.42 12.41
C LYS A 186 -27.95 -28.38 11.74
N ARG A 187 -28.13 -28.99 10.56
CA ARG A 187 -29.48 -29.30 10.07
C ARG A 187 -30.08 -30.14 11.17
N THR A 188 -31.07 -29.59 11.87
CA THR A 188 -31.97 -30.40 12.66
C THR A 188 -32.69 -31.30 11.67
N ASP A 189 -32.31 -32.57 11.65
CA ASP A 189 -33.16 -33.57 11.04
C ASP A 189 -34.49 -33.51 11.77
N ARG A 190 -35.52 -33.00 11.09
CA ARG A 190 -36.91 -33.28 11.45
C ARG A 190 -37.15 -34.74 11.08
N GLU A 191 -36.62 -35.63 11.91
CA GLU A 191 -37.03 -37.01 11.93
C GLU A 191 -38.13 -37.11 12.99
N GLY A 192 -39.37 -37.17 12.51
CA GLY A 192 -40.57 -37.17 13.36
C GLY A 192 -41.82 -36.74 12.61
N MET A 193 -42.25 -37.56 11.66
CA MET A 193 -43.67 -37.68 11.30
C MET A 193 -43.92 -39.11 10.79
N PHE A 194 -44.05 -40.04 11.74
CA PHE A 194 -45.03 -41.11 11.67
C PHE A 194 -46.12 -40.76 12.69
#